data_AF-A0A7J3ABZ2-F1
#
_entry.id   AF-A0A7J3ABZ2-F1
#
_cell.length_a   1.000
_cell.length_b   1.000
_cell.length_c   1.000
_cell.angle_alpha   90.00
_cell.angle_beta   90.00
_cell.angle_gamma   90.00
#
_symmetry.space_group_name_H-M   'P 1'
#
loop_
_entity.id
_entity.type
_entity.pdbx_description
1 polymer ?
#
loop_
_entity_poly.entity_id
_entity_poly.type
_entity_poly.pdbx_seq_one_letter_code
_entity_poly.pdbx_strand_id
1 'polypeptide(L)' 'MSFGSKRLLSGVQEVFSIVLTLITVLVLFYGEMDFTYKIAIALFSFTLIFLMNIAYAYLKLQKEQRERQIRQS' A
#
# COMPACT_ATOMS: atom_id res chain seq x y z
N MET A 1 27.44 -2.64 4.60
CA MET A 1 26.07 -2.75 5.15
C MET A 1 25.25 -1.55 4.69
N SER A 2 24.30 -1.73 3.76
CA SER A 2 23.38 -0.67 3.33
C SER A 2 21.99 -0.95 3.89
N PHE A 3 21.68 -0.33 5.03
CA PHE A 3 20.39 -0.43 5.73
C PHE A 3 19.41 0.72 5.39
N GLY A 4 19.78 1.66 4.50
CA GLY A 4 18.98 2.86 4.22
C GLY A 4 17.74 2.64 3.33
N SER A 5 17.80 1.71 2.37
CA SER A 5 16.74 1.55 1.36
C SER A 5 15.54 0.70 1.83
N LYS A 6 15.73 -0.22 2.79
CA LYS A 6 14.67 -1.15 3.24
C LYS A 6 13.50 -0.45 3.94
N ARG A 7 13.76 0.63 4.70
CA ARG A 7 12.73 1.39 5.42
C ARG A 7 11.95 2.37 4.54
N LEU A 8 12.58 2.91 3.50
CA LEU A 8 11.96 3.93 2.64
C LEU A 8 10.78 3.37 1.83
N LEU A 9 10.93 2.20 1.21
CA LEU A 9 9.86 1.60 0.41
C LEU A 9 8.66 1.15 1.25
N SER A 10 8.88 0.56 2.43
CA SER A 10 7.75 0.20 3.31
C SER A 10 7.10 1.43 3.93
N GLY A 11 7.90 2.43 4.35
CA GLY A 11 7.39 3.63 4.98
C GLY A 11 6.54 4.48 4.03
N VAL A 12 6.95 4.64 2.77
CA VAL A 12 6.15 5.40 1.78
C VAL A 12 4.82 4.72 1.51
N GLN A 13 4.82 3.39 1.38
CA GLN A 13 3.60 2.62 1.12
C GLN A 13 2.61 2.67 2.31
N GLU A 14 3.14 2.56 3.52
CA GLU A 14 2.37 2.61 4.75
C GLU A 14 1.76 4.00 4.97
N VAL A 15 2.56 5.06 4.78
CA VAL A 15 2.07 6.46 4.82
C VAL A 15 1.02 6.69 3.74
N PHE A 16 1.25 6.23 2.51
CA PHE A 16 0.27 6.37 1.43
C PHE A 16 -1.06 5.67 1.79
N SER A 17 -0.99 4.46 2.34
CA SER A 17 -2.18 3.69 2.73
C SER A 17 -2.95 4.40 3.84
N ILE A 18 -2.26 4.95 4.84
CA ILE A 18 -2.87 5.72 5.93
C ILE A 18 -3.54 6.98 5.38
N VAL A 19 -2.84 7.76 4.56
CA VAL A 19 -3.38 9.00 3.96
C VAL A 19 -4.60 8.69 3.10
N LEU A 20 -4.53 7.68 2.24
CA LEU A 20 -5.65 7.29 1.39
C LEU A 20 -6.85 6.81 2.23
N THR A 21 -6.59 6.09 3.32
CA THR A 21 -7.64 5.67 4.26
C THR A 21 -8.30 6.86 4.93
N LEU A 22 -7.53 7.84 5.42
CA LEU A 22 -8.06 9.05 6.05
C LEU A 22 -8.91 9.87 5.07
N ILE A 23 -8.42 10.09 3.85
CA ILE A 23 -9.17 10.78 2.80
C ILE A 23 -10.47 10.03 2.50
N THR A 24 -10.40 8.70 2.37
CA THR A 24 -11.59 7.87 2.10
C THR A 24 -12.62 8.02 3.23
N VAL A 25 -12.21 7.94 4.49
CA VAL A 25 -13.12 8.15 5.64
C VAL A 25 -13.74 9.55 5.60
N LEU A 26 -12.93 10.60 5.37
CA LEU A 26 -13.46 11.96 5.29
C LEU A 26 -14.52 12.10 4.20
N VAL A 27 -14.24 11.55 3.01
CA VAL A 27 -15.14 11.59 1.86
C VAL A 27 -16.43 10.79 2.12
N LEU A 28 -16.35 9.62 2.78
CA LEU A 28 -17.53 8.80 3.07
C LEU A 28 -18.45 9.43 4.12
N PHE A 29 -17.89 10.03 5.17
CA PHE A 29 -18.68 10.54 6.29
C PHE A 29 -19.09 12.00 6.11
N TYR A 30 -18.22 12.84 5.53
CA TYR A 30 -18.46 14.29 5.41
C TYR A 30 -18.74 14.73 3.97
N GLY A 31 -18.52 13.87 2.98
CA GLY A 31 -18.90 14.16 1.61
C GLY A 31 -20.42 14.12 1.43
N GLU A 32 -20.99 15.23 0.97
CA GLU A 32 -22.36 15.31 0.46
C GLU A 32 -22.42 14.68 -0.93
N MET A 33 -22.55 13.36 -0.97
CA MET A 33 -22.65 12.57 -2.21
C MET A 33 -23.65 11.44 -2.02
N ASP A 34 -24.25 10.97 -3.12
CA ASP A 34 -25.13 9.81 -3.06
C ASP A 34 -24.41 8.57 -2.55
N PHE A 35 -25.18 7.73 -1.87
CA PHE A 35 -24.71 6.48 -1.27
C PHE A 35 -24.01 5.56 -2.28
N THR A 36 -24.48 5.53 -3.52
CA THR A 36 -23.86 4.76 -4.61
C THR A 36 -22.41 5.19 -4.88
N TYR A 37 -22.14 6.50 -4.90
CA TYR A 37 -20.78 7.01 -5.10
C TYR A 37 -19.89 6.73 -3.89
N LYS A 38 -20.45 6.78 -2.68
CA LYS A 38 -19.73 6.40 -1.45
C LYS A 38 -19.26 4.94 -1.51
N ILE A 39 -20.13 4.02 -1.91
CA ILE A 39 -19.75 2.60 -2.09
C ILE A 39 -18.65 2.46 -3.17
N ALA A 40 -18.82 3.14 -4.31
CA ALA A 40 -17.84 3.08 -5.39
C ALA A 40 -16.45 3.56 -4.93
N ILE A 41 -16.39 4.67 -4.18
CA ILE A 41 -15.16 5.22 -3.63
C ILE A 41 -14.54 4.27 -2.60
N ALA A 42 -15.34 3.69 -1.71
CA ALA A 42 -14.84 2.73 -0.72
C ALA A 42 -14.21 1.49 -1.39
N LEU A 43 -14.88 0.92 -2.40
CA LEU A 43 -14.36 -0.21 -3.17
C LEU A 43 -13.09 0.18 -3.92
N PHE A 44 -13.08 1.33 -4.57
CA PHE A 44 -11.92 1.80 -5.34
C PHE A 44 -10.70 2.02 -4.45
N SER A 45 -10.87 2.71 -3.32
CA SER A 45 -9.81 2.93 -2.34
C SER A 45 -9.29 1.61 -1.76
N PHE A 46 -10.18 0.67 -1.44
CA PHE A 46 -9.79 -0.66 -0.97
C PHE A 46 -8.96 -1.41 -2.01
N THR A 47 -9.40 -1.43 -3.27
CA THR A 47 -8.67 -2.07 -4.37
C THR A 47 -7.28 -1.47 -4.55
N LEU A 48 -7.14 -0.14 -4.49
CA LEU A 48 -5.83 0.52 -4.59
C LEU A 48 -4.88 0.11 -3.46
N ILE A 49 -5.35 0.13 -2.21
CA ILE A 49 -4.55 -0.28 -1.05
C ILE A 49 -4.16 -1.76 -1.17
N PHE A 50 -5.09 -2.61 -1.61
CA PHE A 50 -4.86 -4.03 -1.80
C PHE A 50 -3.80 -4.31 -2.87
N LEU A 51 -3.91 -3.69 -4.06
CA LEU A 51 -2.91 -3.84 -5.12
C LEU A 51 -1.53 -3.39 -4.66
N MET A 52 -1.48 -2.29 -3.92
CA MET A 52 -0.22 -1.75 -3.40
C MET A 52 0.45 -2.73 -2.42
N ASN A 53 -0.34 -3.33 -1.53
CA ASN A 53 0.13 -4.37 -0.61
C ASN A 53 0.65 -5.60 -1.35
N ILE A 54 -0.03 -6.04 -2.41
CA ILE A 54 0.45 -7.15 -3.24
C ILE A 54 1.78 -6.78 -3.91
N ALA A 55 1.86 -5.60 -4.53
CA ALA A 55 3.05 -5.15 -5.23
C ALA A 55 4.26 -5.11 -4.28
N TYR A 56 4.06 -4.58 -3.07
CA TYR A 56 5.09 -4.57 -2.05
C TYR A 56 5.48 -5.98 -1.56
N ALA A 57 4.50 -6.84 -1.28
CA ALA A 57 4.76 -8.21 -0.89
C ALA A 57 5.57 -8.96 -1.96
N TYR A 58 5.24 -8.74 -3.23
CA TYR A 58 5.94 -9.33 -4.37
C TYR A 58 7.40 -8.81 -4.48
N LEU A 59 7.60 -7.49 -4.37
CA LEU A 59 8.94 -6.90 -4.37
C LEU A 59 9.80 -7.39 -3.19
N LYS A 60 9.19 -7.55 -2.02
CA LYS A 60 9.86 -8.11 -0.83
C LYS A 60 10.28 -9.56 -1.07
N LEU A 61 9.40 -10.39 -1.64
CA LEU A 61 9.69 -11.78 -1.97
C LEU A 61 10.85 -11.91 -2.97
N GLN A 62 10.84 -11.13 -4.06
CA GLN A 62 11.94 -11.14 -5.03
C GLN A 62 13.28 -10.76 -4.38
N LYS A 63 13.27 -9.76 -3.51
CA LYS A 63 14.47 -9.32 -2.79
C LYS A 63 15.01 -10.40 -1.86
N GLU A 64 14.14 -11.06 -1.11
CA GLU A 64 14.52 -12.15 -0.21
C GLU A 64 15.08 -13.36 -0.98
N GLN A 65 14.49 -13.72 -2.12
CA GLN A 65 15.02 -14.77 -3.00
C GLN A 65 16.43 -14.42 -3.51
N ARG A 66 16.65 -13.17 -3.93
CA ARG A 66 17.96 -12.70 -4.39
C ARG A 66 19.01 -12.71 -3.27
N GLU A 67 18.64 -12.25 -2.07
CA GLU A 67 19.53 -12.28 -0.90
C GLU A 67 19.87 -13.73 -0.49
N ARG A 68 18.96 -14.68 -0.63
CA ARG A 68 19.22 -16.11 -0.36
C ARG A 68 20.15 -16.73 -1.39
N GLN A 69 19.99 -16.43 -2.68
CA GLN A 69 20.89 -16.91 -3.73
C GLN A 69 22.33 -16.41 -3.53
N ILE A 70 22.52 -15.15 -3.14
CA ILE A 70 23.86 -14.59 -2.87
C ILE A 70 24.52 -15.24 -1.66
N ARG A 71 23.75 -15.66 -0.64
CA ARG A 71 24.31 -16.32 0.56
C ARG A 71 24.64 -17.81 0.37
N GLN A 72 24.15 -18.43 -0.70
CA GLN A 72 24.41 -19.83 -1.02
C GLN A 72 25.48 -20.02 -2.10
N SER A 73 25.96 -18.92 -2.69
CA SER A 73 27.15 -18.86 -3.58
C SER A 73 28.38 -18.42 -2.79
#